data_AF-A0A919V843-F1
#
_entry.id   AF-A0A919V843-F1
#
_cell.length_a   1.000
_cell.length_b   1.000
_cell.length_c   1.000
_cell.angle_alpha   90.00
_cell.angle_beta   90.00
_cell.angle_gamma   90.00
#
_symmetry.space_group_name_H-M   'P 1'
#
loop_
_entity.id
_entity.type
_entity.pdbx_description
1 polymer ?
#
loop_
_entity_poly.entity_id
_entity_poly.type
_entity_poly.pdbx_seq_one_letter_code
_entity_poly.pdbx_strand_id
1 'polypeptide(L)'
;MADARRFDRLTVVDVSDVWDNNTFPLFQCASAGTRWGRERRARAALRWMAELGASRRAWMVEQGASAGFALDSLLDPVETGRAFFRDSRGKVRPSRTALTGETVGALAGDYDLRGAEVRQIMVERVGTRLRASLILTAERCYAVPGDSASPAELRFSVEDLVAGRFDADDGTGAVLSCANGEISVRLGRRGLLLGGSGSVYIDDHSWHLSKAGRAADAIAPPFVRSDARPRPKRHALGESAQVAAGVVHWAMLSIRMVRFAQCVDHPLLRSLARTFAGAGTAVVAAGAAFGAGRRERRFRELVVHWAGRGGPGLAPWFAEALTTVREPVPGWVEELVGSFPPVADQEVEPAVTAGEVRLAKFTADATVFHMASPSAVEGDAAWDLHVVPGKADEGFHLDTTTWAPG
;
A
#
# COMPACT_ATOMS: atom_id res chain seq x y z
N MET A 1 -2.62 -14.56 17.83
CA MET A 1 -1.98 -13.56 16.95
C MET A 1 -2.41 -13.75 15.50
N ALA A 2 -2.56 -12.65 14.74
CA ALA A 2 -2.44 -12.71 13.28
C ALA A 2 -0.95 -12.77 12.99
N ASP A 3 -0.52 -13.91 12.50
CA ASP A 3 0.86 -14.14 12.10
C ASP A 3 1.06 -13.48 10.74
N ALA A 4 2.06 -12.60 10.63
CA ALA A 4 2.54 -12.02 9.37
C ALA A 4 2.68 -13.04 8.23
N ARG A 5 2.97 -14.29 8.59
CA ARG A 5 3.17 -15.43 7.71
C ARG A 5 1.87 -16.07 7.21
N ARG A 6 0.68 -15.55 7.56
CA ARG A 6 -0.61 -16.19 7.22
C ARG A 6 -1.58 -15.33 6.41
N PHE A 7 -1.28 -14.07 6.12
CA PHE A 7 -2.16 -13.21 5.34
C PHE A 7 -1.41 -12.40 4.29
N ASP A 8 -2.13 -12.00 3.24
CA ASP A 8 -1.59 -11.12 2.20
C ASP A 8 -1.52 -9.67 2.73
N ARG A 9 -0.33 -9.30 3.18
CA ARG A 9 -0.03 -8.00 3.76
C ARG A 9 -0.25 -6.85 2.78
N LEU A 10 0.14 -7.03 1.52
CA LEU A 10 -0.01 -5.99 0.50
C LEU A 10 -1.48 -5.76 0.17
N THR A 11 -2.28 -6.82 0.07
CA THR A 11 -3.73 -6.70 -0.06
C THR A 11 -4.33 -5.97 1.14
N VAL A 12 -3.91 -6.27 2.38
CA VAL A 12 -4.39 -5.53 3.57
C VAL A 12 -4.02 -4.04 3.48
N VAL A 13 -2.80 -3.70 3.09
CA VAL A 13 -2.34 -2.32 2.93
C VAL A 13 -3.14 -1.59 1.86
N ASP A 14 -3.32 -2.20 0.70
CA ASP A 14 -4.01 -1.59 -0.44
C ASP A 14 -5.49 -1.37 -0.14
N VAL A 15 -6.17 -2.36 0.46
CA VAL A 15 -7.57 -2.23 0.88
C VAL A 15 -7.71 -1.17 1.97
N SER A 16 -6.79 -1.11 2.94
CA SER A 16 -6.84 -0.12 4.02
C SER A 16 -6.53 1.30 3.53
N ASP A 17 -5.64 1.47 2.55
CA ASP A 17 -5.41 2.76 1.86
C ASP A 17 -6.62 3.21 1.03
N VAL A 18 -7.42 2.27 0.50
CA VAL A 18 -8.70 2.67 -0.07
C VAL A 18 -9.62 3.19 1.04
N TRP A 19 -9.77 2.45 2.13
CA TRP A 19 -10.70 2.83 3.18
C TRP A 19 -10.32 4.10 3.93
N ASP A 20 -9.05 4.31 4.30
CA ASP A 20 -8.61 5.49 5.05
C ASP A 20 -8.91 6.80 4.28
N ASN A 21 -8.62 6.82 2.98
CA ASN A 21 -8.85 7.95 2.08
C ASN A 21 -10.34 8.17 1.78
N ASN A 22 -11.19 7.15 1.93
CA ASN A 22 -12.60 7.19 1.56
C ASN A 22 -13.57 7.17 2.74
N THR A 23 -13.08 7.05 3.97
CA THR A 23 -13.92 7.01 5.16
C THR A 23 -14.77 8.29 5.30
N PHE A 24 -14.15 9.48 5.27
CA PHE A 24 -14.92 10.72 5.36
C PHE A 24 -15.90 10.93 4.19
N PRO A 25 -15.51 10.74 2.91
CA PRO A 25 -16.45 10.72 1.80
C PRO A 25 -17.65 9.77 1.99
N LEU A 26 -17.42 8.54 2.48
CA LEU A 26 -18.49 7.57 2.77
C LEU A 26 -19.49 8.13 3.78
N PHE A 27 -19.00 8.66 4.91
CA PHE A 27 -19.88 9.25 5.93
C PHE A 27 -20.62 10.48 5.42
N GLN A 28 -19.98 11.32 4.59
CA GLN A 28 -20.62 12.47 3.96
C GLN A 28 -21.72 12.05 2.99
N CYS A 29 -21.52 10.95 2.26
CA CYS A 29 -22.55 10.35 1.42
C CYS A 29 -23.70 9.82 2.28
N ALA A 30 -23.41 8.98 3.28
CA ALA A 30 -24.41 8.37 4.16
C ALA A 30 -25.25 9.42 4.91
N SER A 31 -24.63 10.52 5.34
CA SER A 31 -25.27 11.57 6.15
C SER A 31 -26.12 12.55 5.34
N ALA A 32 -26.18 12.44 4.01
CA ALA A 32 -26.97 13.36 3.21
C ALA A 32 -28.47 13.22 3.52
N GLY A 33 -29.14 14.37 3.73
CA GLY A 33 -30.53 14.42 4.18
C GLY A 33 -31.55 13.89 3.17
N THR A 34 -31.19 13.73 1.90
CA THR A 34 -32.09 13.27 0.83
C THR A 34 -31.44 12.15 0.03
N ARG A 35 -32.27 11.25 -0.55
CA ARG A 35 -31.80 10.18 -1.45
C ARG A 35 -30.97 10.73 -2.59
N TRP A 36 -31.46 11.78 -3.25
CA TRP A 36 -30.76 12.50 -4.32
C TRP A 36 -29.41 13.07 -3.86
N GLY A 37 -29.34 13.62 -2.64
CA GLY A 37 -28.10 14.12 -2.06
C GLY A 37 -27.09 13.01 -1.82
N ARG A 38 -27.54 11.84 -1.35
CA ARG A 38 -26.67 10.66 -1.14
C ARG A 38 -26.10 10.17 -2.46
N GLU A 39 -26.96 9.99 -3.47
CA GLU A 39 -26.55 9.51 -4.79
C GLU A 39 -25.56 10.46 -5.46
N ARG A 40 -25.85 11.77 -5.47
CA ARG A 40 -24.95 12.78 -6.04
C ARG A 40 -23.57 12.77 -5.38
N ARG A 41 -23.52 12.68 -4.04
CA ARG A 41 -22.26 12.61 -3.30
C ARG A 41 -21.52 11.31 -3.56
N ALA A 42 -22.23 10.18 -3.62
CA ALA A 42 -21.64 8.88 -3.92
C ALA A 42 -21.02 8.88 -5.32
N ARG A 43 -21.72 9.40 -6.34
CA ARG A 43 -21.17 9.56 -7.70
C ARG A 43 -19.94 10.45 -7.72
N ALA A 44 -19.96 11.57 -7.01
CA ALA A 44 -18.80 12.46 -6.91
C ALA A 44 -17.59 11.78 -6.22
N ALA A 45 -17.82 11.02 -5.15
CA ALA A 45 -16.78 10.26 -4.47
C ALA A 45 -16.20 9.16 -5.38
N LEU A 46 -17.05 8.38 -6.06
CA LEU A 46 -16.63 7.34 -6.99
C LEU A 46 -15.81 7.89 -8.17
N ARG A 47 -16.22 9.01 -8.77
CA ARG A 47 -15.43 9.67 -9.82
C ARG A 47 -14.07 10.12 -9.30
N TRP A 48 -14.05 10.81 -8.16
CA TRP A 48 -12.81 11.23 -7.53
C TRP A 48 -11.87 10.06 -7.22
N MET A 49 -12.39 8.94 -6.73
CA MET A 49 -11.61 7.73 -6.50
C MET A 49 -11.03 7.16 -7.79
N ALA A 50 -11.84 7.07 -8.86
CA ALA A 50 -11.38 6.55 -10.15
C ALA A 50 -10.32 7.44 -10.79
N GLU A 51 -10.38 8.75 -10.56
CA GLU A 51 -9.36 9.70 -10.99
C GLU A 51 -8.00 9.49 -10.28
N LEU A 52 -7.93 8.82 -9.12
CA LEU A 52 -6.65 8.58 -8.42
C LEU A 52 -5.68 7.69 -9.22
N GLY A 53 -6.13 7.04 -10.29
CA GLY A 53 -5.28 6.39 -11.27
C GLY A 53 -5.90 5.15 -11.90
N ALA A 54 -5.29 4.67 -12.98
CA ALA A 54 -5.74 3.49 -13.71
C ALA A 54 -5.91 2.26 -12.81
N SER A 55 -4.92 1.99 -11.95
CA SER A 55 -4.96 0.86 -11.01
C SER A 55 -6.10 0.99 -10.00
N ARG A 56 -6.37 2.21 -9.49
CA ARG A 56 -7.48 2.44 -8.57
C ARG A 56 -8.83 2.23 -9.27
N ARG A 57 -9.01 2.72 -10.50
CA ARG A 57 -10.23 2.47 -11.28
C ARG A 57 -10.42 0.98 -11.58
N ALA A 58 -9.37 0.28 -12.01
CA ALA A 58 -9.44 -1.15 -12.30
C ALA A 58 -9.88 -1.95 -11.06
N TRP A 59 -9.24 -1.69 -9.91
CA TRP A 59 -9.64 -2.26 -8.63
C TRP A 59 -11.11 -1.94 -8.29
N MET A 60 -11.55 -0.68 -8.47
CA MET A 60 -12.95 -0.32 -8.21
C MET A 60 -13.92 -1.11 -9.10
N VAL A 61 -13.63 -1.25 -10.38
CA VAL A 61 -14.46 -2.01 -11.33
C VAL A 61 -14.54 -3.48 -10.91
N GLU A 62 -13.41 -4.10 -10.56
CA GLU A 62 -13.33 -5.48 -10.08
C GLU A 62 -14.13 -5.70 -8.79
N GLN A 63 -13.92 -4.83 -7.79
CA GLN A 63 -14.63 -4.93 -6.51
C GLN A 63 -16.12 -4.62 -6.64
N GLY A 64 -16.47 -3.67 -7.50
CA GLY A 64 -17.85 -3.38 -7.86
C GLY A 64 -18.54 -4.61 -8.45
N ALA A 65 -17.92 -5.24 -9.45
CA ALA A 65 -18.45 -6.44 -10.10
C ALA A 65 -18.61 -7.60 -9.09
N SER A 66 -17.63 -7.80 -8.22
CA SER A 66 -17.68 -8.81 -7.14
C SER A 66 -18.83 -8.57 -6.16
N ALA A 67 -19.23 -7.31 -5.97
CA ALA A 67 -20.38 -6.92 -5.17
C ALA A 67 -21.71 -6.82 -5.97
N GLY A 68 -21.71 -7.20 -7.25
CA GLY A 68 -22.89 -7.18 -8.13
C GLY A 68 -23.20 -5.81 -8.75
N PHE A 69 -22.24 -4.88 -8.80
CA PHE A 69 -22.39 -3.53 -9.35
C PHE A 69 -21.53 -3.29 -10.59
N ALA A 70 -22.13 -2.84 -11.69
CA ALA A 70 -21.41 -2.42 -12.89
C ALA A 70 -20.90 -0.98 -12.76
N LEU A 71 -19.72 -0.79 -12.18
CA LEU A 71 -19.13 0.56 -12.01
C LEU A 71 -18.49 1.11 -13.30
N ASP A 72 -18.11 0.26 -14.25
CA ASP A 72 -17.38 0.69 -15.45
C ASP A 72 -18.15 1.74 -16.27
N SER A 73 -19.48 1.60 -16.37
CA SER A 73 -20.35 2.56 -17.07
C SER A 73 -20.62 3.85 -16.29
N LEU A 74 -20.28 3.89 -15.00
CA LEU A 74 -20.48 5.05 -14.12
C LEU A 74 -19.23 5.90 -13.96
N LEU A 75 -18.06 5.33 -14.25
CA LEU A 75 -16.76 5.94 -14.10
C LEU A 75 -16.26 6.37 -15.46
N ASP A 76 -15.87 7.64 -15.57
CA ASP A 76 -15.26 8.15 -16.80
C ASP A 76 -14.04 7.29 -17.16
N PRO A 77 -13.73 7.14 -18.47
CA PRO A 77 -12.52 6.45 -18.89
C PRO A 77 -11.31 7.08 -18.21
N VAL A 78 -10.37 6.26 -17.76
CA VAL A 78 -9.09 6.80 -17.31
C VAL A 78 -8.45 7.47 -18.50
N GLU A 79 -8.21 8.78 -18.41
CA GLU A 79 -7.18 9.42 -19.24
C GLU A 79 -5.91 8.59 -19.01
N THR A 80 -5.50 7.84 -20.04
CA THR A 80 -4.29 7.01 -20.01
C THR A 80 -3.19 7.82 -19.35
N GLY A 81 -2.76 7.36 -18.17
CA GLY A 81 -1.92 8.17 -17.28
C GLY A 81 -0.77 8.76 -18.07
N ARG A 82 -0.60 10.09 -18.00
CA ARG A 82 0.47 10.74 -18.75
C ARG A 82 1.80 10.08 -18.34
N ALA A 83 2.52 9.54 -19.33
CA ALA A 83 3.83 8.91 -19.10
C ALA A 83 4.80 9.89 -18.42
N PHE A 84 4.60 11.19 -18.66
CA PHE A 84 5.39 12.28 -18.12
C PHE A 84 4.48 13.39 -17.57
N PHE A 85 4.90 14.03 -16.49
CA PHE A 85 4.22 15.20 -15.93
C PHE A 85 5.24 16.27 -15.55
N ARG A 86 4.81 17.52 -15.44
CA ARG A 86 5.65 18.60 -14.89
C ARG A 86 5.36 18.77 -13.41
N ASP A 87 6.39 18.82 -12.58
CA ASP A 87 6.25 19.08 -11.14
C ASP A 87 5.90 20.55 -10.86
N SER A 88 5.78 20.91 -9.58
CA SER A 88 5.46 22.28 -9.15
C SER A 88 6.54 23.31 -9.52
N ARG A 89 7.74 22.87 -9.92
CA ARG A 89 8.82 23.70 -10.43
C ARG A 89 8.86 23.72 -11.96
N GLY A 90 7.85 23.14 -12.62
CA GLY A 90 7.74 23.05 -14.08
C GLY A 90 8.67 22.02 -14.72
N LYS A 91 9.42 21.24 -13.93
CA LYS A 91 10.37 20.26 -14.43
C LYS A 91 9.66 18.96 -14.79
N VAL A 92 9.98 18.40 -15.95
CA VAL A 92 9.41 17.11 -16.37
C VAL A 92 9.90 15.99 -15.46
N ARG A 93 8.99 15.12 -15.04
CA ARG A 93 9.22 13.93 -14.22
C ARG A 93 8.55 12.75 -14.90
N PRO A 94 9.12 11.54 -14.80
CA PRO A 94 8.46 10.35 -15.26
C PRO A 94 7.39 9.94 -14.23
N SER A 95 6.23 9.48 -14.73
CA SER A 95 5.34 8.66 -13.92
C SER A 95 5.99 7.29 -13.66
N ARG A 96 5.39 6.45 -12.82
CA ARG A 96 5.79 5.04 -12.78
C ARG A 96 5.59 4.44 -14.18
N THR A 97 6.65 3.89 -14.78
CA THR A 97 6.64 3.39 -16.16
C THR A 97 6.82 1.87 -16.15
N ALA A 98 6.21 1.17 -17.10
CA ALA A 98 6.45 -0.25 -17.30
C ALA A 98 7.92 -0.50 -17.71
N LEU A 99 8.50 -1.61 -17.26
CA LEU A 99 9.81 -2.04 -17.73
C LEU A 99 9.64 -2.67 -19.12
N THR A 100 10.06 -1.94 -20.14
CA THR A 100 10.15 -2.43 -21.52
C THR A 100 11.61 -2.40 -21.98
N GLY A 101 11.92 -3.01 -23.13
CA GLY A 101 13.27 -2.90 -23.72
C GLY A 101 13.69 -1.44 -23.94
N GLU A 102 12.75 -0.56 -24.31
CA GLU A 102 12.99 0.88 -24.45
C GLU A 102 13.31 1.54 -23.11
N THR A 103 12.51 1.28 -22.07
CA THR A 103 12.75 1.85 -20.74
C THR A 103 14.07 1.34 -20.14
N VAL A 104 14.40 0.06 -20.33
CA VAL A 104 15.69 -0.52 -19.92
C VAL A 104 16.85 0.17 -20.65
N GLY A 105 16.74 0.38 -21.96
CA GLY A 105 17.75 1.09 -22.75
C GLY A 105 17.92 2.55 -22.32
N ALA A 106 16.83 3.24 -22.00
CA ALA A 106 16.87 4.60 -21.48
C ALA A 106 17.57 4.68 -20.11
N LEU A 107 17.22 3.78 -19.17
CA LEU A 107 17.86 3.71 -17.85
C LEU A 107 19.38 3.46 -17.97
N ALA A 108 19.80 2.51 -18.81
CA ALA A 108 21.21 2.22 -19.02
C ALA A 108 21.99 3.37 -19.68
N GLY A 109 21.31 4.25 -20.42
CA GLY A 109 21.91 5.45 -20.98
C GLY A 109 22.02 6.62 -19.99
N ASP A 110 21.13 6.69 -19.01
CA ASP A 110 21.04 7.80 -18.07
C ASP A 110 21.69 7.52 -16.71
N TYR A 111 21.92 6.25 -16.36
CA TYR A 111 22.46 5.82 -15.06
C TYR A 111 23.53 4.73 -15.20
N ASP A 112 24.54 4.77 -14.33
CA ASP A 112 25.51 3.68 -14.21
C ASP A 112 24.93 2.53 -13.38
N LEU A 113 24.17 1.67 -14.05
CA LEU A 113 23.59 0.49 -13.42
C LEU A 113 24.66 -0.53 -13.01
N ARG A 114 25.84 -0.55 -13.65
CA ARG A 114 26.91 -1.51 -13.32
C ARG A 114 27.61 -1.16 -12.01
N GLY A 115 27.64 0.12 -11.65
CA GLY A 115 28.08 0.60 -10.35
C GLY A 115 26.97 0.79 -9.31
N ALA A 116 25.71 0.49 -9.65
CA ALA A 116 24.58 0.74 -8.76
C ALA A 116 24.61 -0.13 -7.50
N GLU A 117 24.15 0.41 -6.38
CA GLU A 117 24.09 -0.31 -5.09
C GLU A 117 22.63 -0.68 -4.75
N VAL A 118 22.45 -1.88 -4.20
CA VAL A 118 21.16 -2.38 -3.72
C VAL A 118 20.90 -1.82 -2.34
N ARG A 119 20.04 -0.79 -2.28
CA ARG A 119 19.63 -0.18 -1.00
C ARG A 119 18.61 -1.04 -0.26
N GLN A 120 17.67 -1.61 -1.01
CA GLN A 120 16.62 -2.45 -0.45
C GLN A 120 16.14 -3.46 -1.49
N ILE A 121 15.96 -4.70 -1.06
CA ILE A 121 15.19 -5.70 -1.81
C ILE A 121 14.13 -6.29 -0.88
N MET A 122 12.94 -6.53 -1.40
CA MET A 122 11.83 -7.11 -0.66
C MET A 122 11.05 -8.02 -1.58
N VAL A 123 10.87 -9.28 -1.21
CA VAL A 123 10.05 -10.27 -1.93
C VAL A 123 8.91 -10.67 -1.01
N GLU A 124 7.68 -10.52 -1.51
CA GLU A 124 6.47 -10.78 -0.73
C GLU A 124 5.44 -11.56 -1.54
N ARG A 125 4.63 -12.35 -0.85
CA ARG A 125 3.46 -13.00 -1.45
C ARG A 125 2.30 -12.03 -1.58
N VAL A 126 1.70 -11.99 -2.77
CA VAL A 126 0.45 -11.29 -3.11
C VAL A 126 -0.51 -12.33 -3.67
N GLY A 127 -1.58 -12.64 -2.93
CA GLY A 127 -2.49 -13.73 -3.24
C GLY A 127 -1.76 -15.08 -3.36
N THR A 128 -1.75 -15.64 -4.57
CA THR A 128 -1.05 -16.89 -4.90
C THR A 128 0.31 -16.67 -5.59
N ARG A 129 0.72 -15.41 -5.79
CA ARG A 129 1.90 -15.03 -6.57
C ARG A 129 2.94 -14.32 -5.69
N LEU A 130 4.16 -14.19 -6.20
CA LEU A 130 5.23 -13.44 -5.55
C LEU A 130 5.46 -12.11 -6.29
N ARG A 131 5.83 -11.08 -5.53
CA ARG A 131 6.20 -9.75 -6.01
C ARG A 131 7.53 -9.33 -5.39
N ALA A 132 8.43 -8.78 -6.17
CA ALA A 132 9.64 -8.16 -5.67
C ALA A 132 9.59 -6.63 -5.79
N SER A 133 10.05 -5.93 -4.75
CA SER A 133 10.35 -4.51 -4.75
C SER A 133 11.85 -4.34 -4.55
N LEU A 134 12.50 -3.56 -5.40
CA LEU A 134 13.93 -3.31 -5.38
C LEU A 134 14.19 -1.80 -5.44
N ILE A 135 15.10 -1.31 -4.60
CA ILE A 135 15.57 0.08 -4.63
C ILE A 135 17.07 0.03 -4.91
N LEU A 136 17.47 0.63 -6.03
CA LEU A 136 18.87 0.83 -6.39
C LEU A 136 19.25 2.30 -6.22
N THR A 137 20.45 2.55 -5.74
CA THR A 137 21.12 3.86 -5.86
C THR A 137 22.12 3.79 -7.01
N ALA A 138 22.04 4.73 -7.95
CA ALA A 138 22.90 4.73 -9.13
C ALA A 138 23.46 6.12 -9.41
N GLU A 139 24.71 6.16 -9.87
CA GLU A 139 25.33 7.38 -10.37
C GLU A 139 24.71 7.81 -11.70
N ARG A 140 24.69 9.13 -11.94
CA ARG A 140 24.13 9.71 -13.17
C ARG A 140 25.18 9.69 -14.27
N CYS A 141 24.80 9.28 -15.47
CA CYS A 141 25.65 9.38 -16.66
C CYS A 141 25.54 10.73 -17.39
N TYR A 142 24.87 11.72 -16.78
CA TYR A 142 24.63 13.03 -17.36
C TYR A 142 24.99 14.15 -16.37
N ALA A 143 25.38 15.30 -16.91
CA ALA A 143 25.83 16.44 -16.11
C ALA A 143 24.66 17.09 -15.35
N VAL A 144 24.88 17.37 -14.06
CA VAL A 144 23.97 18.14 -13.20
C VAL A 144 24.71 19.40 -12.74
N PRO A 145 24.17 20.60 -12.99
CA PRO A 145 24.77 21.83 -12.50
C PRO A 145 24.73 21.92 -10.96
N GLY A 146 25.89 22.18 -10.34
CA GLY A 146 26.04 22.27 -8.89
C GLY A 146 26.35 20.94 -8.22
N ASP A 147 26.71 21.00 -6.93
CA ASP A 147 27.22 19.87 -6.17
C ASP A 147 26.09 18.98 -5.60
N SER A 148 25.22 18.48 -6.49
CA SER A 148 24.21 17.48 -6.10
C SER A 148 24.84 16.09 -6.03
N ALA A 149 25.70 15.88 -5.04
CA ALA A 149 26.46 14.65 -4.86
C ALA A 149 25.59 13.41 -4.52
N SER A 150 24.28 13.56 -4.29
CA SER A 150 23.43 12.43 -3.94
C SER A 150 23.08 11.58 -5.17
N PRO A 151 23.32 10.25 -5.16
CA PRO A 151 22.95 9.37 -6.26
C PRO A 151 21.45 9.36 -6.51
N ALA A 152 21.05 8.93 -7.70
CA ALA A 152 19.64 8.76 -8.05
C ALA A 152 19.08 7.49 -7.42
N GLU A 153 17.83 7.52 -6.95
CA GLU A 153 17.12 6.33 -6.50
C GLU A 153 16.22 5.78 -7.61
N LEU A 154 16.42 4.51 -7.97
CA LEU A 154 15.62 3.79 -8.94
C LEU A 154 14.82 2.70 -8.22
N ARG A 155 13.49 2.83 -8.22
CA ARG A 155 12.59 1.92 -7.49
C ARG A 155 11.86 1.02 -8.46
N PHE A 156 12.19 -0.27 -8.43
CA PHE A 156 11.62 -1.29 -9.29
C PHE A 156 10.56 -2.11 -8.56
N SER A 157 9.54 -2.52 -9.30
CA SER A 157 8.58 -3.54 -8.90
C SER A 157 8.60 -4.63 -9.97
N VAL A 158 8.79 -5.88 -9.57
CA VAL A 158 8.70 -7.07 -10.43
C VAL A 158 7.50 -7.87 -9.96
N GLU A 159 6.49 -8.00 -10.81
CA GLU A 159 5.27 -8.76 -10.53
C GLU A 159 5.41 -10.17 -11.11
N ASP A 160 4.60 -11.10 -10.59
CA ASP A 160 4.57 -12.49 -11.04
C ASP A 160 5.97 -13.12 -11.01
N LEU A 161 6.67 -12.96 -9.87
CA LEU A 161 8.04 -13.43 -9.69
C LEU A 161 8.08 -14.96 -9.77
N VAL A 162 8.85 -15.44 -10.75
CA VAL A 162 9.09 -16.86 -11.03
C VAL A 162 10.42 -17.31 -10.43
N ALA A 163 11.42 -16.44 -10.27
CA ALA A 163 12.65 -16.83 -9.57
C ALA A 163 13.26 -15.64 -8.84
N GLY A 164 13.90 -15.91 -7.71
CA GLY A 164 14.52 -14.88 -6.87
C GLY A 164 15.80 -15.40 -6.22
N ARG A 165 16.89 -14.66 -6.30
CA ARG A 165 18.12 -14.95 -5.57
C ARG A 165 18.78 -13.64 -5.22
N PHE A 166 19.18 -13.49 -3.96
CA PHE A 166 19.95 -12.35 -3.54
C PHE A 166 20.83 -12.72 -2.36
N ASP A 167 22.09 -12.32 -2.45
CA ASP A 167 23.08 -12.39 -1.39
C ASP A 167 23.60 -10.96 -1.16
N ALA A 168 24.01 -10.58 0.05
CA ALA A 168 24.59 -9.26 0.27
C ALA A 168 25.86 -9.04 -0.58
N ASP A 169 26.59 -10.11 -0.90
CA ASP A 169 27.69 -10.09 -1.88
C ASP A 169 27.25 -9.64 -3.29
N ASP A 170 25.95 -9.75 -3.59
CA ASP A 170 25.33 -9.30 -4.84
C ASP A 170 24.78 -7.86 -4.73
N GLY A 171 25.10 -7.14 -3.65
CA GLY A 171 24.62 -5.80 -3.35
C GLY A 171 25.13 -4.69 -4.27
N THR A 172 26.09 -4.97 -5.17
CA THR A 172 26.65 -3.99 -6.11
C THR A 172 26.56 -4.48 -7.55
N GLY A 173 26.14 -3.59 -8.43
CA GLY A 173 25.95 -3.80 -9.86
C GLY A 173 24.59 -4.39 -10.19
N ALA A 174 23.97 -3.86 -11.23
CA ALA A 174 22.69 -4.30 -11.74
C ALA A 174 22.71 -4.39 -13.27
N VAL A 175 22.09 -5.43 -13.80
CA VAL A 175 21.81 -5.59 -15.23
C VAL A 175 20.32 -5.87 -15.41
N LEU A 176 19.66 -5.00 -16.16
CA LEU A 176 18.24 -5.12 -16.47
C LEU A 176 18.08 -5.72 -17.87
N SER A 177 17.13 -6.63 -18.03
CA SER A 177 16.68 -7.12 -19.32
C SER A 177 15.17 -7.29 -19.35
N CYS A 178 14.60 -7.03 -20.52
CA CYS A 178 13.20 -7.28 -20.82
C CYS A 178 13.16 -7.99 -22.18
N ALA A 179 12.93 -9.30 -22.18
CA ALA A 179 12.92 -10.13 -23.38
C ALA A 179 11.70 -11.06 -23.34
N ASN A 180 11.01 -11.20 -24.47
CA ASN A 180 9.83 -12.09 -24.60
C ASN A 180 8.73 -11.85 -23.55
N GLY A 181 8.60 -10.62 -23.05
CA GLY A 181 7.65 -10.26 -21.99
C GLY A 181 8.11 -10.60 -20.58
N GLU A 182 9.27 -11.24 -20.41
CA GLU A 182 9.86 -11.52 -19.09
C GLU A 182 10.80 -10.40 -18.66
N ILE A 183 10.71 -10.03 -17.39
CA ILE A 183 11.59 -9.07 -16.72
C ILE A 183 12.64 -9.83 -15.93
N SER A 184 13.91 -9.54 -16.20
CA SER A 184 15.05 -10.05 -15.44
C SER A 184 15.89 -8.90 -14.89
N VAL A 185 16.10 -8.91 -13.59
CA VAL A 185 17.01 -8.01 -12.88
C VAL A 185 18.12 -8.84 -12.27
N ARG A 186 19.31 -8.79 -12.85
CA ARG A 186 20.50 -9.41 -12.28
C ARG A 186 21.19 -8.43 -11.34
N LEU A 187 21.58 -8.91 -10.17
CA LEU A 187 22.25 -8.12 -9.13
C LEU A 187 23.60 -8.77 -8.83
N GLY A 188 24.67 -7.98 -8.83
CA GLY A 188 26.04 -8.46 -8.65
C GLY A 188 26.40 -9.67 -9.50
N ARG A 189 26.95 -10.70 -8.87
CA ARG A 189 27.49 -11.87 -9.57
C ARG A 189 26.41 -12.93 -9.79
N ARG A 190 25.55 -13.14 -8.79
CA ARG A 190 24.64 -14.29 -8.69
C ARG A 190 23.19 -13.90 -8.41
N GLY A 191 22.92 -12.65 -8.04
CA GLY A 191 21.59 -12.17 -7.74
C GLY A 191 20.71 -12.11 -8.98
N LEU A 192 19.45 -12.47 -8.83
CA LEU A 192 18.47 -12.55 -9.91
C LEU A 192 17.05 -12.30 -9.37
N LEU A 193 16.28 -11.48 -10.07
CA LEU A 193 14.83 -11.43 -9.97
C LEU A 193 14.25 -11.65 -11.36
N LEU A 194 13.46 -12.69 -11.52
CA LEU A 194 12.80 -13.04 -12.78
C LEU A 194 11.29 -13.03 -12.57
N GLY A 195 10.55 -12.27 -13.37
CA GLY A 195 9.09 -12.21 -13.29
C GLY A 195 8.41 -11.85 -14.61
N GLY A 196 7.08 -11.97 -14.63
CA GLY A 196 6.27 -11.79 -15.85
C GLY A 196 6.01 -10.33 -16.23
N SER A 197 6.16 -9.38 -15.32
CA SER A 197 6.09 -7.95 -15.64
C SER A 197 6.80 -7.10 -14.61
N GLY A 198 6.99 -5.81 -14.90
CA GLY A 198 7.61 -4.92 -13.94
C GLY A 198 7.44 -3.45 -14.28
N SER A 199 7.80 -2.61 -13.31
CA SER A 199 7.76 -1.16 -13.45
C SER A 199 8.90 -0.51 -12.70
N VAL A 200 9.24 0.71 -13.11
CA VAL A 200 10.24 1.56 -12.46
C VAL A 200 9.63 2.90 -12.09
N TYR A 201 10.04 3.42 -10.94
CA TYR A 201 9.84 4.79 -10.52
C TYR A 201 11.21 5.43 -10.28
N ILE A 202 11.47 6.56 -10.95
CA ILE A 202 12.75 7.26 -10.88
C ILE A 202 12.62 8.42 -9.90
N ASP A 203 13.25 8.28 -8.74
CA ASP A 203 13.32 9.31 -7.71
C ASP A 203 14.63 10.10 -7.85
N ASP A 204 14.66 10.94 -8.88
CA ASP A 204 15.85 11.75 -9.21
C ASP A 204 15.45 13.15 -9.67
N HIS A 205 15.52 14.15 -8.80
CA HIS A 205 15.10 15.53 -9.11
C HIS A 205 15.77 16.14 -10.36
N SER A 206 16.93 15.62 -10.75
CA SER A 206 17.70 16.07 -11.91
C SER A 206 17.37 15.29 -13.19
N TRP A 207 16.45 14.31 -13.15
CA TRP A 207 16.11 13.47 -14.31
C TRP A 207 15.71 14.25 -15.56
N HIS A 208 15.12 15.44 -15.42
CA HIS A 208 14.81 16.31 -16.55
C HIS A 208 16.03 16.74 -17.38
N LEU A 209 17.25 16.62 -16.83
CA LEU A 209 18.53 16.87 -17.49
C LEU A 209 19.12 15.61 -18.16
N SER A 210 18.50 14.45 -17.99
CA SER A 210 18.89 13.21 -18.64
C SER A 210 18.52 13.21 -20.14
N LYS A 211 18.99 12.21 -20.90
CA LYS A 211 18.59 12.08 -22.31
C LYS A 211 17.10 11.77 -22.42
N ALA A 212 16.59 10.83 -21.62
CA ALA A 212 15.17 10.50 -21.60
C ALA A 212 14.33 11.68 -21.09
N GLY A 213 14.83 12.40 -20.09
CA GLY A 213 14.18 13.60 -19.54
C GLY A 213 14.00 14.70 -20.57
N ARG A 214 15.04 15.02 -21.35
CA ARG A 214 14.93 16.01 -22.44
C ARG A 214 13.98 15.57 -23.55
N ALA A 215 14.00 14.28 -23.91
CA ALA A 215 13.06 13.75 -24.91
C ALA A 215 11.60 13.83 -24.41
N ALA A 216 11.38 13.50 -23.14
CA ALA A 216 10.09 13.65 -22.49
C ALA A 216 9.65 15.11 -22.41
N ASP A 217 10.57 16.05 -22.11
CA ASP A 217 10.27 17.48 -22.01
C ASP A 217 9.70 18.05 -23.32
N ALA A 218 10.19 17.56 -24.47
CA ALA A 218 9.76 17.99 -25.79
C ALA A 218 8.30 17.61 -26.12
N ILE A 219 7.77 16.55 -25.51
CA ILE A 219 6.39 16.06 -25.74
C ILE A 219 5.49 16.24 -24.53
N ALA A 220 6.04 16.55 -23.35
CA ALA A 220 5.28 16.73 -22.14
C ALA A 220 4.44 17.99 -22.25
N PRO A 221 3.11 17.90 -22.01
CA PRO A 221 2.25 19.07 -22.05
C PRO A 221 2.74 20.15 -21.07
N PRO A 222 2.45 21.43 -21.34
CA PRO A 222 2.83 22.50 -20.43
C PRO A 222 2.29 22.23 -19.03
N PHE A 223 2.96 22.80 -18.02
CA PHE A 223 2.49 22.70 -16.64
C PHE A 223 1.18 23.48 -16.54
N VAL A 224 0.08 22.77 -16.69
CA VAL A 224 -1.22 23.27 -16.26
C VAL A 224 -1.20 23.04 -14.78
N ARG A 225 -1.15 24.13 -14.00
CA ARG A 225 -1.50 24.09 -12.59
C ARG A 225 -2.96 23.64 -12.55
N SER A 226 -3.17 22.34 -12.58
CA SER A 226 -4.44 21.74 -12.22
C SER A 226 -4.73 22.33 -10.86
N ASP A 227 -5.78 23.13 -10.74
CA ASP A 227 -6.45 23.27 -9.45
C ASP A 227 -6.54 21.85 -8.93
N ALA A 228 -5.91 21.59 -7.78
CA ALA A 228 -5.76 20.24 -7.25
C ALA A 228 -7.11 19.55 -7.42
N ARG A 229 -7.14 18.45 -8.21
CA ARG A 229 -8.39 17.86 -8.72
C ARG A 229 -9.44 17.93 -7.63
N PRO A 230 -10.54 18.67 -7.84
CA PRO A 230 -11.35 19.15 -6.74
C PRO A 230 -11.86 17.95 -5.97
N ARG A 231 -11.32 17.76 -4.76
CA ARG A 231 -11.84 16.76 -3.83
C ARG A 231 -13.35 16.97 -3.73
N PRO A 232 -14.15 15.90 -3.58
CA PRO A 232 -15.57 16.04 -3.34
C PRO A 232 -15.80 17.11 -2.27
N LYS A 233 -16.70 18.06 -2.55
CA LYS A 233 -16.95 19.19 -1.64
C LYS A 233 -17.12 18.65 -0.23
N ARG A 234 -16.27 19.10 0.70
CA ARG A 234 -16.37 18.70 2.10
C ARG A 234 -17.71 19.20 2.63
N HIS A 235 -18.54 18.27 3.05
CA HIS A 235 -19.77 18.58 3.75
C HIS A 235 -19.54 18.38 5.24
N ALA A 236 -20.01 19.33 6.05
CA ALA A 236 -19.99 19.19 7.49
C ALA A 236 -20.76 17.93 7.89
N LEU A 237 -20.12 17.08 8.69
CA LEU A 237 -20.75 15.97 9.37
C LEU A 237 -21.37 16.49 10.66
N GLY A 238 -22.46 15.85 11.09
CA GLY A 238 -22.91 16.02 12.47
C GLY A 238 -21.87 15.46 13.44
N GLU A 239 -22.00 15.80 14.72
CA GLU A 239 -21.00 15.48 15.72
C GLU A 239 -20.71 13.98 15.86
N SER A 240 -21.75 13.17 15.99
CA SER A 240 -21.62 11.72 16.14
C SER A 240 -21.13 11.07 14.84
N ALA A 241 -21.59 11.57 13.68
CA ALA A 241 -21.09 11.11 12.38
C ALA A 241 -19.59 11.41 12.19
N GLN A 242 -19.13 12.57 12.65
CA GLN A 242 -17.71 12.96 12.62
C GLN A 242 -16.87 12.03 13.52
N VAL A 243 -17.33 11.76 14.74
CA VAL A 243 -16.63 10.84 15.67
C VAL A 243 -16.56 9.43 15.07
N ALA A 244 -17.68 8.90 14.57
CA ALA A 244 -17.73 7.59 13.94
C ALA A 244 -16.81 7.50 12.71
N ALA A 245 -16.78 8.53 11.87
CA ALA A 245 -15.88 8.60 10.72
C ALA A 245 -14.41 8.59 11.15
N GLY A 246 -14.06 9.38 12.18
CA GLY A 246 -12.70 9.43 12.66
C GLY A 246 -12.23 8.12 13.29
N VAL A 247 -13.07 7.45 14.07
CA VAL A 247 -12.74 6.13 14.67
C VAL A 247 -12.48 5.08 13.59
N VAL A 248 -13.32 5.01 12.55
CA VAL A 248 -13.10 4.10 11.42
C VAL A 248 -11.82 4.48 10.67
N HIS A 249 -11.59 5.77 10.43
CA HIS A 249 -10.39 6.26 9.75
C HIS A 249 -9.12 5.86 10.52
N TRP A 250 -9.09 6.08 11.83
CA TRP A 250 -8.01 5.65 12.71
C TRP A 250 -7.81 4.13 12.69
N ALA A 251 -8.89 3.35 12.70
CA ALA A 251 -8.79 1.89 12.57
C ALA A 251 -8.10 1.48 11.27
N MET A 252 -8.45 2.12 10.15
CA MET A 252 -7.84 1.84 8.86
C MET A 252 -6.37 2.26 8.81
N LEU A 253 -6.01 3.39 9.44
CA LEU A 253 -4.60 3.79 9.59
C LEU A 253 -3.81 2.77 10.42
N SER A 254 -4.35 2.34 11.57
CA SER A 254 -3.71 1.32 12.42
C SER A 254 -3.56 -0.02 11.69
N ILE A 255 -4.57 -0.46 10.94
CA ILE A 255 -4.48 -1.67 10.10
C ILE A 255 -3.41 -1.48 9.01
N ARG A 256 -3.38 -0.32 8.35
CA ARG A 256 -2.41 -0.01 7.29
C ARG A 256 -0.97 0.00 7.80
N MET A 257 -0.73 0.17 9.10
CA MET A 257 0.62 0.11 9.67
C MET A 257 1.33 -1.22 9.41
N VAL A 258 0.61 -2.31 9.11
CA VAL A 258 1.25 -3.56 8.63
C VAL A 258 2.06 -3.39 7.34
N ARG A 259 2.00 -2.22 6.69
CA ARG A 259 2.95 -1.81 5.66
C ARG A 259 4.42 -1.83 6.15
N PHE A 260 4.63 -1.69 7.45
CA PHE A 260 5.94 -1.69 8.08
C PHE A 260 6.21 -3.07 8.70
N ALA A 261 7.40 -3.63 8.43
CA ALA A 261 7.77 -4.98 8.85
C ALA A 261 7.67 -5.19 10.37
N GLN A 262 8.01 -4.17 11.16
CA GLN A 262 7.91 -4.19 12.61
C GLN A 262 6.47 -4.18 13.14
N CYS A 263 5.47 -3.90 12.29
CA CYS A 263 4.07 -3.82 12.68
C CYS A 263 3.24 -5.02 12.19
N VAL A 264 3.85 -6.03 11.57
CA VAL A 264 3.07 -7.10 10.91
C VAL A 264 2.48 -8.09 11.91
N ASP A 265 3.19 -8.38 13.01
CA ASP A 265 2.68 -9.23 14.09
C ASP A 265 1.85 -8.45 15.13
N HIS A 266 1.47 -7.21 14.80
CA HIS A 266 0.75 -6.37 15.74
C HIS A 266 -0.61 -7.01 16.12
N PRO A 267 -0.84 -7.34 17.41
CA PRO A 267 -2.04 -8.04 17.85
C PRO A 267 -3.35 -7.29 17.55
N LEU A 268 -3.27 -5.98 17.30
CA LEU A 268 -4.41 -5.12 17.00
C LEU A 268 -5.04 -5.44 15.65
N LEU A 269 -4.31 -5.93 14.64
CA LEU A 269 -4.85 -6.13 13.29
C LEU A 269 -6.12 -7.00 13.30
N ARG A 270 -6.04 -8.20 13.88
CA ARG A 270 -7.17 -9.14 13.92
C ARG A 270 -8.31 -8.61 14.77
N SER A 271 -7.99 -7.92 15.87
CA SER A 271 -9.00 -7.37 16.76
C SER A 271 -9.74 -6.21 16.09
N LEU A 272 -9.04 -5.26 15.45
CA LEU A 272 -9.63 -4.18 14.68
C LEU A 272 -10.45 -4.73 13.50
N ALA A 273 -9.92 -5.67 12.72
CA ALA A 273 -10.65 -6.27 11.60
C ALA A 273 -11.96 -6.94 12.06
N ARG A 274 -11.93 -7.69 13.18
CA ARG A 274 -13.13 -8.32 13.75
C ARG A 274 -14.13 -7.30 14.30
N THR A 275 -13.65 -6.23 14.92
CA THR A 275 -14.49 -5.17 15.51
C THR A 275 -15.22 -4.38 14.45
N PHE A 276 -14.53 -4.01 13.36
CA PHE A 276 -15.08 -3.22 12.26
C PHE A 276 -15.64 -4.06 11.10
N ALA A 277 -15.70 -5.38 11.24
CA ALA A 277 -16.33 -6.24 10.25
C ALA A 277 -17.79 -5.81 10.01
N GLY A 278 -18.12 -5.48 8.76
CA GLY A 278 -19.44 -4.97 8.37
C GLY A 278 -19.66 -3.47 8.56
N ALA A 279 -18.64 -2.70 8.97
CA ALA A 279 -18.76 -1.26 9.23
C ALA A 279 -19.35 -0.48 8.04
N GLY A 280 -18.96 -0.80 6.80
CA GLY A 280 -19.53 -0.16 5.60
C GLY A 280 -21.05 -0.25 5.52
N THR A 281 -21.60 -1.45 5.76
CA THR A 281 -23.06 -1.68 5.75
C THR A 281 -23.73 -0.95 6.90
N ALA A 282 -23.12 -1.00 8.09
CA ALA A 282 -23.65 -0.35 9.28
C ALA A 282 -23.70 1.19 9.12
N VAL A 283 -22.68 1.80 8.51
CA VAL A 283 -22.62 3.25 8.22
C VAL A 283 -23.73 3.66 7.25
N VAL A 284 -23.95 2.89 6.18
CA VAL A 284 -25.03 3.16 5.23
C VAL A 284 -26.40 3.04 5.91
N ALA A 285 -26.60 2.03 6.75
CA ALA A 285 -27.84 1.83 7.50
C ALA A 285 -28.11 2.97 8.49
N ALA A 286 -27.09 3.43 9.23
CA ALA A 286 -27.21 4.59 10.12
C ALA A 286 -27.56 5.87 9.35
N GLY A 287 -26.91 6.11 8.22
CA GLY A 287 -27.20 7.23 7.32
C GLY A 287 -28.59 7.19 6.67
N ALA A 288 -29.19 6.01 6.55
CA ALA A 288 -30.54 5.84 6.02
C ALA A 288 -31.65 6.26 7.01
N ALA A 289 -31.33 6.48 8.30
CA ALA A 289 -32.34 6.86 9.27
C ALA A 289 -33.03 8.20 8.93
N PHE A 290 -34.34 8.24 9.11
CA PHE A 290 -35.15 9.42 8.81
C PHE A 290 -34.96 10.51 9.87
N GLY A 291 -34.60 11.73 9.43
CA GLY A 291 -34.33 12.87 10.29
C GLY A 291 -32.90 12.95 10.82
N ALA A 292 -32.36 14.17 10.93
CA ALA A 292 -30.97 14.41 11.34
C ALA A 292 -30.66 13.88 12.74
N GLY A 293 -31.52 14.13 13.73
CA GLY A 293 -31.32 13.67 15.10
C GLY A 293 -31.31 12.14 15.24
N ARG A 294 -32.13 11.42 14.45
CA ARG A 294 -32.10 9.94 14.46
C ARG A 294 -30.81 9.41 13.84
N ARG A 295 -30.32 10.03 12.75
CA ARG A 295 -29.03 9.65 12.14
C ARG A 295 -27.88 9.85 13.12
N GLU A 296 -27.80 11.01 13.76
CA GLU A 296 -26.76 11.28 14.75
C GLU A 296 -26.78 10.27 15.89
N ARG A 297 -27.96 9.97 16.43
CA ARG A 297 -28.11 8.92 17.44
C ARG A 297 -27.64 7.55 16.93
N ARG A 298 -27.98 7.17 15.68
CA ARG A 298 -27.51 5.91 15.08
C ARG A 298 -25.98 5.88 14.93
N PHE A 299 -25.34 6.98 14.55
CA PHE A 299 -23.88 7.04 14.49
C PHE A 299 -23.24 6.93 15.88
N ARG A 300 -23.81 7.56 16.91
CA ARG A 300 -23.38 7.37 18.30
C ARG A 300 -23.51 5.91 18.72
N GLU A 301 -24.65 5.28 18.45
CA GLU A 301 -24.90 3.86 18.73
C GLU A 301 -23.87 2.95 18.05
N LEU A 302 -23.42 3.27 16.83
CA LEU A 302 -22.35 2.51 16.16
C LEU A 302 -21.01 2.60 16.89
N VAL A 303 -20.62 3.79 17.35
CA VAL A 303 -19.37 3.97 18.09
C VAL A 303 -19.38 3.16 19.39
N VAL A 304 -20.48 3.24 20.14
CA VAL A 304 -20.68 2.45 21.37
C VAL A 304 -20.65 0.95 21.05
N HIS A 305 -21.30 0.53 19.96
CA HIS A 305 -21.30 -0.87 19.53
C HIS A 305 -19.89 -1.37 19.17
N TRP A 306 -19.10 -0.60 18.42
CA TRP A 306 -17.72 -0.98 18.07
C TRP A 306 -16.82 -1.03 19.30
N ALA A 307 -16.91 -0.05 20.20
CA ALA A 307 -16.16 -0.04 21.45
C ALA A 307 -16.49 -1.28 22.31
N GLY A 308 -17.78 -1.60 22.47
CA GLY A 308 -18.22 -2.80 23.20
C GLY A 308 -17.79 -4.11 22.53
N ARG A 309 -17.86 -4.18 21.20
CA ARG A 309 -17.42 -5.36 20.41
C ARG A 309 -15.91 -5.59 20.46
N GLY A 310 -15.13 -4.52 20.57
CA GLY A 310 -13.67 -4.61 20.70
C GLY A 310 -13.20 -5.24 22.01
N GLY A 311 -14.01 -5.11 23.06
CA GLY A 311 -13.71 -5.64 24.39
C GLY A 311 -12.52 -4.96 25.07
N PRO A 312 -12.09 -5.48 26.24
CA PRO A 312 -11.05 -4.85 27.06
C PRO A 312 -9.71 -4.67 26.34
N GLY A 313 -9.35 -5.61 25.45
CA GLY A 313 -8.07 -5.56 24.73
C GLY A 313 -7.96 -4.42 23.69
N LEU A 314 -9.07 -3.81 23.28
CA LEU A 314 -9.07 -2.62 22.42
C LEU A 314 -9.44 -1.33 23.16
N ALA A 315 -9.75 -1.40 24.45
CA ALA A 315 -10.15 -0.24 25.23
C ALA A 315 -9.11 0.90 25.22
N PRO A 316 -7.79 0.64 25.36
CA PRO A 316 -6.78 1.71 25.27
C PRO A 316 -6.77 2.37 23.88
N TRP A 317 -6.85 1.55 22.82
CA TRP A 317 -6.89 2.03 21.44
C TRP A 317 -8.14 2.87 21.17
N PHE A 318 -9.31 2.47 21.67
CA PHE A 318 -10.54 3.26 21.53
C PHE A 318 -10.45 4.58 22.31
N ALA A 319 -9.88 4.60 23.51
CA ALA A 319 -9.69 5.83 24.28
C ALA A 319 -8.85 6.85 23.52
N GLU A 320 -7.71 6.42 22.99
CA GLU A 320 -6.82 7.24 22.17
C GLU A 320 -7.50 7.72 20.89
N ALA A 321 -8.12 6.81 20.13
CA ALA A 321 -8.80 7.16 18.89
C ALA A 321 -9.94 8.17 19.14
N LEU A 322 -10.78 7.95 20.16
CA LEU A 322 -11.92 8.81 20.46
C LEU A 322 -11.53 10.22 20.89
N THR A 323 -10.45 10.34 21.67
CA THR A 323 -9.95 11.65 22.13
C THR A 323 -9.21 12.41 21.02
N THR A 324 -8.59 11.71 20.07
CA THR A 324 -7.83 12.35 18.98
C THR A 324 -8.71 12.81 17.80
N VAL A 325 -9.90 12.23 17.65
CA VAL A 325 -10.74 12.46 16.45
C VAL A 325 -11.37 13.85 16.39
N ARG A 326 -11.53 14.55 17.51
CA ARG A 326 -12.20 15.85 17.55
C ARG A 326 -11.87 16.67 18.79
N GLU A 327 -11.67 17.97 18.58
CA GLU A 327 -11.68 18.98 19.64
C GLU A 327 -12.79 20.03 19.39
N PRO A 328 -13.60 20.38 20.41
CA PRO A 328 -13.67 19.74 21.72
C PRO A 328 -14.28 18.33 21.64
N VAL A 329 -13.86 17.46 22.56
CA VAL A 329 -14.40 16.10 22.71
C VAL A 329 -15.86 16.21 23.19
N PRO A 330 -16.83 15.56 22.53
CA PRO A 330 -18.21 15.57 23.01
C PRO A 330 -18.35 14.90 24.39
N GLY A 331 -19.18 15.44 25.28
CA GLY A 331 -19.33 14.88 26.64
C GLY A 331 -19.72 13.39 26.66
N TRP A 332 -20.51 12.91 25.70
CA TRP A 332 -20.84 11.49 25.60
C TRP A 332 -19.64 10.60 25.24
N VAL A 333 -18.63 11.16 24.57
CA VAL A 333 -17.37 10.47 24.29
C VAL A 333 -16.54 10.39 25.55
N GLU A 334 -16.48 11.47 26.35
CA GLU A 334 -15.81 11.45 27.66
C GLU A 334 -16.44 10.42 28.60
N GLU A 335 -17.78 10.36 28.66
CA GLU A 335 -18.52 9.33 29.38
C GLU A 335 -18.16 7.91 28.90
N LEU A 336 -18.11 7.70 27.58
CA LEU A 336 -17.76 6.40 27.01
C LEU A 336 -16.31 6.01 27.35
N VAL A 337 -15.35 6.92 27.20
CA VAL A 337 -13.94 6.68 27.53
C VAL A 337 -13.78 6.40 29.03
N GLY A 338 -14.47 7.14 29.89
CA GLY A 338 -14.47 6.91 31.35
C GLY A 338 -15.09 5.57 31.77
N SER A 339 -15.89 4.95 30.89
CA SER A 339 -16.47 3.61 31.14
C SER A 339 -15.52 2.45 30.81
N PHE A 340 -14.40 2.72 30.15
CA PHE A 340 -13.43 1.68 29.81
C PHE A 340 -12.67 1.21 31.07
N PRO A 341 -12.41 -0.10 31.19
CA PRO A 341 -11.63 -0.60 32.31
C PRO A 341 -10.21 0.00 32.28
N PRO A 342 -9.60 0.26 33.44
CA PRO A 342 -8.21 0.69 33.50
C PRO A 342 -7.31 -0.35 32.82
N VAL A 343 -6.28 0.13 32.14
CA VAL A 343 -5.33 -0.72 31.42
C VAL A 343 -4.56 -1.54 32.46
N ALA A 344 -4.86 -2.83 32.54
CA ALA A 344 -3.93 -3.75 33.20
C ALA A 344 -2.75 -3.96 32.25
N ASP A 345 -1.53 -3.89 32.76
CA ASP A 345 -0.33 -4.26 32.01
C ASP A 345 -0.46 -5.73 31.58
N GLN A 346 -0.92 -5.95 30.34
CA GLN A 346 -0.88 -7.27 29.74
C GLN A 346 0.48 -7.44 29.07
N GLU A 347 1.33 -8.26 29.69
CA GLU A 347 2.47 -8.87 29.01
C GLU A 347 1.93 -9.69 27.83
N VAL A 348 2.18 -9.19 26.62
CA VAL A 348 1.89 -9.93 25.40
C VAL A 348 3.08 -10.86 25.16
N GLU A 349 2.97 -12.12 25.60
CA GLU A 349 3.94 -13.13 25.20
C GLU A 349 3.89 -13.38 23.68
N PRO A 350 5.02 -13.29 22.97
CA PRO A 350 5.06 -13.58 21.54
C PRO A 350 5.01 -15.10 21.32
N ALA A 351 3.86 -15.61 20.86
CA ALA A 351 3.75 -16.99 20.41
C ALA A 351 4.36 -17.14 19.00
N VAL A 352 5.55 -17.72 18.92
CA VAL A 352 6.21 -18.08 17.64
C VAL A 352 5.96 -19.58 17.37
N THR A 353 5.10 -19.90 16.40
CA THR A 353 5.00 -21.25 15.82
C THR A 353 5.62 -21.28 14.42
N ALA A 354 6.16 -22.42 13.98
CA ALA A 354 6.80 -22.62 12.67
C ALA A 354 5.93 -22.17 11.48
N GLY A 355 6.54 -21.66 10.40
CA GLY A 355 5.81 -21.16 9.22
C GLY A 355 6.66 -21.06 7.94
N GLU A 356 5.97 -21.23 6.81
CA GLU A 356 6.40 -21.02 5.42
C GLU A 356 6.93 -19.58 5.21
N VAL A 357 7.95 -19.39 4.37
CA VAL A 357 8.49 -18.03 4.15
C VAL A 357 7.60 -17.24 3.19
N ARG A 358 7.08 -16.09 3.67
CA ARG A 358 6.18 -15.21 2.89
C ARG A 358 6.65 -13.76 2.73
N LEU A 359 7.74 -13.39 3.42
CA LEU A 359 8.42 -12.10 3.32
C LEU A 359 9.93 -12.32 3.48
N ALA A 360 10.70 -11.94 2.48
CA ALA A 360 12.14 -11.75 2.58
C ALA A 360 12.45 -10.29 2.30
N LYS A 361 13.17 -9.61 3.19
CA LYS A 361 13.61 -8.23 2.97
C LYS A 361 15.08 -8.11 3.35
N PHE A 362 15.79 -7.23 2.66
CA PHE A 362 17.15 -6.83 2.97
C PHE A 362 17.22 -5.30 2.87
N THR A 363 17.99 -4.66 3.75
CA THR A 363 18.20 -3.20 3.78
C THR A 363 19.63 -2.92 4.21
N ALA A 364 20.37 -2.16 3.41
CA ALA A 364 21.83 -2.02 3.53
C ALA A 364 22.32 -1.38 4.86
N ASP A 365 21.44 -0.73 5.64
CA ASP A 365 21.77 -0.04 6.91
C ASP A 365 21.13 -0.66 8.17
N ALA A 366 20.49 -1.84 8.08
CA ALA A 366 19.89 -2.51 9.24
C ALA A 366 19.88 -4.03 9.11
N THR A 367 20.81 -4.70 9.78
CA THR A 367 20.80 -6.16 9.98
C THR A 367 19.87 -6.51 11.14
N VAL A 368 18.60 -6.87 10.88
CA VAL A 368 17.85 -7.91 11.64
C VAL A 368 16.66 -8.38 10.80
N PHE A 369 16.57 -9.69 10.53
CA PHE A 369 15.31 -10.36 10.15
C PHE A 369 15.06 -11.59 11.02
N HIS A 370 13.80 -11.76 11.43
CA HIS A 370 13.31 -13.00 12.00
C HIS A 370 13.01 -13.99 10.86
N MET A 371 13.84 -15.02 10.75
CA MET A 371 13.56 -16.22 9.97
C MET A 371 13.25 -17.35 10.95
N ALA A 372 12.08 -17.98 10.83
CA ALA A 372 11.77 -19.21 11.55
C ALA A 372 11.66 -20.35 10.55
N SER A 373 12.71 -21.18 10.45
CA SER A 373 12.62 -22.56 9.95
C SER A 373 12.55 -23.49 11.17
N PRO A 374 11.71 -24.55 11.16
CA PRO A 374 12.26 -25.83 10.68
C PRO A 374 11.30 -26.72 9.88
N SER A 375 11.88 -27.33 8.84
CA SER A 375 11.65 -28.63 8.18
C SER A 375 10.28 -29.33 8.15
N ALA A 376 9.92 -29.71 6.92
CA ALA A 376 9.14 -30.86 6.45
C ALA A 376 7.66 -30.94 6.85
N VAL A 377 6.80 -30.44 5.95
CA VAL A 377 5.45 -30.96 5.76
C VAL A 377 5.33 -31.32 4.28
N GLU A 378 5.29 -32.62 3.99
CA GLU A 378 4.86 -33.13 2.68
C GLU A 378 3.36 -32.88 2.51
N GLY A 379 3.00 -32.39 1.32
CA GLY A 379 1.61 -32.40 0.82
C GLY A 379 0.86 -31.07 0.94
N ASP A 380 1.16 -30.14 0.03
CA ASP A 380 0.24 -29.36 -0.83
C ASP A 380 0.93 -28.05 -1.28
N ALA A 381 1.26 -27.97 -2.58
CA ALA A 381 1.64 -26.77 -3.36
C ALA A 381 2.29 -25.58 -2.59
N ALA A 382 3.32 -25.87 -1.79
CA ALA A 382 4.06 -24.86 -1.03
C ALA A 382 5.23 -24.33 -1.85
N TRP A 383 5.45 -23.02 -1.83
CA TRP A 383 6.64 -22.41 -2.42
C TRP A 383 7.80 -22.61 -1.44
N ASP A 384 8.83 -23.37 -1.82
CA ASP A 384 10.00 -23.59 -0.97
C ASP A 384 11.01 -22.44 -1.13
N LEU A 385 10.99 -21.47 -0.20
CA LEU A 385 12.10 -20.53 -0.06
C LEU A 385 13.23 -21.22 0.72
N HIS A 386 14.30 -21.56 0.01
CA HIS A 386 15.53 -22.04 0.64
C HIS A 386 16.41 -20.86 1.05
N VAL A 387 16.36 -20.49 2.32
CA VAL A 387 17.41 -19.65 2.90
C VAL A 387 18.66 -20.53 3.03
N VAL A 388 19.59 -20.40 2.09
CA VAL A 388 20.89 -21.07 2.18
C VAL A 388 21.71 -20.30 3.21
N PRO A 389 22.17 -20.92 4.31
CA PRO A 389 23.07 -20.27 5.24
C PRO A 389 24.41 -20.03 4.53
N GLY A 390 24.61 -18.81 4.03
CA GLY A 390 25.94 -18.27 3.79
C GLY A 390 26.66 -18.11 5.13
N LYS A 391 28.00 -18.05 5.12
CA LYS A 391 28.78 -17.80 6.34
C LYS A 391 28.35 -16.45 6.93
N ALA A 392 27.54 -16.51 8.00
CA ALA A 392 26.91 -15.42 8.74
C ALA A 392 25.91 -14.55 7.91
N ASP A 393 24.61 -14.76 8.16
CA ASP A 393 23.53 -13.76 8.21
C ASP A 393 23.22 -12.81 7.03
N GLU A 394 23.43 -13.15 5.75
CA GLU A 394 23.34 -12.12 4.67
C GLU A 394 22.67 -12.49 3.32
N GLY A 395 21.72 -13.44 3.21
CA GLY A 395 21.06 -13.68 1.90
C GLY A 395 19.81 -14.57 1.88
N PHE A 396 19.11 -14.61 0.74
CA PHE A 396 17.98 -15.52 0.45
C PHE A 396 18.01 -16.10 -0.97
N HIS A 397 17.51 -17.33 -1.12
CA HIS A 397 17.33 -18.00 -2.41
C HIS A 397 15.91 -18.55 -2.54
N LEU A 398 15.27 -18.28 -3.69
CA LEU A 398 13.94 -18.74 -4.08
C LEU A 398 14.08 -19.50 -5.41
N ASP A 399 13.80 -20.79 -5.38
CA ASP A 399 13.67 -21.64 -6.57
C ASP A 399 12.20 -22.10 -6.68
N THR A 400 11.65 -22.04 -7.88
CA THR A 400 10.25 -22.40 -8.17
C THR A 400 10.16 -23.54 -9.17
N THR A 401 11.30 -24.11 -9.57
CA THR A 401 11.38 -25.11 -10.65
C THR A 401 10.84 -26.49 -10.29
N THR A 402 10.42 -26.73 -9.04
CA THR A 402 9.58 -27.88 -8.67
C THR A 402 8.10 -27.60 -8.94
N TRP A 403 7.75 -27.33 -10.20
CA TRP A 403 6.37 -27.31 -10.68
C TRP A 403 6.16 -28.47 -11.65
N ALA A 404 5.59 -29.57 -11.16
CA ALA A 404 4.98 -30.58 -12.02
C ALA A 404 3.45 -30.30 -12.06
N PRO A 405 2.84 -30.09 -13.23
CA PRO A 405 1.39 -30.00 -13.32
C PRO A 405 0.81 -31.39 -13.02
N GLY A 406 0.08 -31.50 -11.91
CA GLY A 406 -0.81 -32.63 -11.60
C GLY A 406 -2.20 -32.38 -12.14
#